data_AF-A0A7T0PBM4-F1
#
_entry.id   AF-A0A7T0PBM4-F1
#
_cell.length_a   1.000
_cell.length_b   1.000
_cell.length_c   1.000
_cell.angle_alpha   90.00
_cell.angle_beta   90.00
_cell.angle_gamma   90.00
#
_symmetry.space_group_name_H-M   'P 1'
#
loop_
_entity.id
_entity.type
_entity.pdbx_description
1 polymer ?
#
loop_
_entity_poly.entity_id
_entity_poly.type
_entity_poly.pdbx_seq_one_letter_code
_entity_poly.pdbx_strand_id
1 'polypeptide(L)'
;MSALFRTEADVMVSTAGRVDSTNNEVQGELTRLQGVVDTVRGSWAGSAQVSFDNLMQRYNTAAQQLREALTSISDNIRSNARNFDSTESENAQAFSNVGGAGLAL
;
A
#
# COMPACT_ATOMS: atom_id res chain seq x y z
N MET A 1 4.83 16.63 -22.97
CA MET A 1 4.17 15.34 -22.67
C MET A 1 5.02 14.49 -21.72
N SER A 2 6.30 14.20 -21.99
CA SER A 2 7.18 13.42 -21.07
C SER A 2 7.24 13.95 -19.62
N ALA A 3 7.39 15.27 -19.43
CA ALA A 3 7.46 15.87 -18.10
C ALA A 3 6.19 15.68 -17.25
N LEU A 4 5.01 15.54 -17.87
CA LEU A 4 3.75 15.27 -17.14
C LEU A 4 3.74 13.82 -16.62
N PHE A 5 4.14 12.85 -17.44
CA PHE A 5 4.18 11.43 -17.05
C PHE A 5 5.22 11.13 -15.97
N ARG A 6 6.41 11.75 -16.02
CA ARG A 6 7.37 11.68 -14.89
C ARG A 6 6.77 12.20 -13.59
N THR A 7 6.08 13.34 -13.66
CA THR A 7 5.44 13.93 -12.48
C THR A 7 4.36 12.99 -11.92
N GLU A 8 3.59 12.32 -12.78
CA GLU A 8 2.59 11.32 -12.36
C GLU A 8 3.24 10.10 -11.69
N ALA A 9 4.31 9.55 -12.27
CA ALA A 9 5.04 8.44 -11.67
C ALA A 9 5.62 8.79 -10.28
N ASP A 10 6.20 9.99 -10.13
CA ASP A 10 6.71 10.49 -8.85
C ASP A 10 5.60 10.64 -7.79
N VAL A 11 4.44 11.17 -8.20
CA VAL A 11 3.25 11.28 -7.34
C VAL A 11 2.77 9.89 -6.89
N MET A 12 2.79 8.91 -7.78
CA MET A 12 2.42 7.53 -7.44
C MET A 12 3.40 6.91 -6.44
N VAL A 13 4.71 7.07 -6.64
CA VAL A 13 5.72 6.59 -5.67
C VAL A 13 5.53 7.23 -4.30
N SER A 14 5.31 8.55 -4.26
CA SER A 14 5.01 9.25 -3.00
C SER A 14 3.73 8.72 -2.34
N THR A 15 2.70 8.46 -3.13
CA THR A 15 1.42 7.91 -2.63
C THR A 15 1.60 6.52 -2.05
N ALA A 16 2.37 5.64 -2.69
CA ALA A 16 2.70 4.33 -2.14
C ALA A 16 3.44 4.46 -0.79
N GLY A 17 4.38 5.39 -0.66
CA GLY A 17 5.07 5.67 0.61
C GLY A 17 4.13 6.17 1.72
N ARG A 18 3.09 6.95 1.36
CA ARG A 18 2.04 7.35 2.32
C ARG A 18 1.22 6.16 2.77
N VAL A 19 0.83 5.27 1.86
CA VAL A 19 0.10 4.03 2.20
C VAL A 19 0.91 3.16 3.16
N ASP A 20 2.22 3.01 2.94
CA ASP A 20 3.10 2.28 3.86
C ASP A 20 3.16 2.93 5.25
N SER A 21 3.24 4.27 5.29
CA SER A 21 3.24 5.02 6.55
C SER A 21 1.93 4.81 7.32
N THR A 22 0.79 4.92 6.63
CA THR A 22 -0.53 4.64 7.22
C THR A 22 -0.65 3.19 7.67
N ASN A 23 -0.10 2.22 6.93
CA ASN A 23 -0.09 0.82 7.35
C ASN A 23 0.68 0.63 8.67
N ASN A 24 1.84 1.28 8.81
CA ASN A 24 2.62 1.24 10.06
C ASN A 24 1.87 1.86 11.23
N GLU A 25 1.20 3.00 11.03
CA GLU A 25 0.36 3.64 12.04
C GLU A 25 -0.78 2.71 12.49
N VAL A 26 -1.47 2.10 11.52
CA VAL A 26 -2.51 1.10 11.78
C VAL A 26 -1.96 -0.08 12.59
N GLN A 27 -0.76 -0.57 12.29
CA GLN A 27 -0.14 -1.64 13.08
C GLN A 27 0.13 -1.23 14.54
N GLY A 28 0.57 0.01 14.74
CA GLY A 28 0.78 0.57 16.07
C GLY A 28 -0.53 0.61 16.88
N GLU A 29 -1.60 1.14 16.28
CA GLU A 29 -2.90 1.23 16.94
C GLU A 29 -3.54 -0.14 17.20
N LEU A 30 -3.37 -1.10 16.28
CA LEU A 30 -3.83 -2.47 16.51
C LEU A 30 -3.09 -3.12 17.69
N THR A 31 -1.75 -3.00 17.72
CA THR A 31 -0.95 -3.50 18.84
C THR A 31 -1.37 -2.88 20.17
N ARG A 32 -1.63 -1.56 20.16
CA ARG A 32 -2.09 -0.82 21.34
C ARG A 32 -3.45 -1.32 21.81
N LEU A 33 -4.41 -1.49 20.90
CA LEU A 33 -5.74 -1.99 21.22
C LEU A 33 -5.66 -3.39 21.82
N GLN A 34 -4.85 -4.27 21.24
CA GLN A 34 -4.63 -5.61 21.77
C GLN A 34 -4.11 -5.58 23.22
N GLY A 35 -3.14 -4.71 23.53
CA GLY A 35 -2.63 -4.55 24.89
C GLY A 35 -3.67 -4.05 25.90
N VAL A 36 -4.52 -3.08 25.50
CA VAL A 36 -5.64 -2.61 26.34
C VAL A 36 -6.60 -3.77 26.62
N VAL A 37 -6.89 -4.56 25.59
CA VAL A 37 -7.80 -5.69 25.67
C VAL A 37 -7.24 -6.81 26.56
N ASP A 38 -5.95 -7.11 26.49
CA ASP A 38 -5.31 -8.09 27.37
C ASP A 38 -5.34 -7.65 28.85
N THR A 39 -5.28 -6.34 29.11
CA THR A 39 -5.33 -5.79 30.48
C THR A 39 -6.70 -6.00 31.13
N VAL A 40 -7.78 -5.93 30.35
CA VAL A 40 -9.15 -6.13 30.86
C VAL A 40 -9.58 -7.60 30.85
N ARG A 41 -8.85 -8.48 30.15
CA ARG A 41 -9.15 -9.92 30.06
C ARG A 41 -9.28 -10.59 31.43
N GLY A 42 -8.44 -10.21 32.39
CA GLY A 42 -8.49 -10.73 33.75
C GLY A 42 -9.78 -10.40 34.51
N SER A 43 -10.54 -9.39 34.05
CA SER A 43 -11.82 -9.00 34.66
C SER A 43 -13.02 -9.78 34.12
N TRP A 44 -12.89 -10.49 32.99
CA TRP A 44 -14.01 -11.17 32.30
C TRP A 44 -13.92 -12.68 32.53
N ALA A 45 -14.21 -13.13 33.75
CA ALA A 45 -14.25 -14.56 34.10
C ALA A 45 -15.60 -15.21 33.76
N GLY A 46 -15.59 -16.51 33.41
CA GLY A 46 -16.81 -17.31 33.18
C GLY A 46 -17.29 -17.30 31.73
N SER A 47 -18.61 -17.25 31.49
CA SER A 47 -19.18 -17.36 30.12
C SER A 47 -18.75 -16.22 29.19
N ALA A 48 -18.38 -15.06 29.75
CA ALA A 48 -17.85 -13.91 29.01
C ALA A 48 -16.49 -14.21 28.33
N GLN A 49 -15.73 -15.18 28.85
CA GLN A 49 -14.43 -15.55 28.32
C GLN A 49 -14.55 -16.13 26.90
N VAL A 50 -15.55 -16.96 26.63
CA VAL A 50 -15.74 -17.58 25.30
C VAL A 50 -16.10 -16.52 24.26
N SER A 51 -16.99 -15.59 24.59
CA SER A 51 -17.34 -14.48 23.70
C SER A 51 -16.15 -13.57 23.42
N PHE A 52 -15.31 -13.35 24.43
CA PHE A 52 -14.06 -12.60 24.29
C PHE A 52 -13.04 -13.29 23.38
N ASP A 53 -12.82 -14.58 23.58
CA ASP A 53 -11.88 -15.36 22.77
C ASP A 53 -12.31 -15.34 21.29
N ASN A 54 -13.61 -15.46 21.02
CA ASN A 54 -14.16 -15.31 19.66
C ASN A 54 -13.97 -13.90 19.10
N LEU A 55 -14.19 -12.86 19.91
CA LEU A 55 -13.94 -11.48 19.50
C LEU A 55 -12.47 -11.27 19.14
N MET A 56 -11.55 -11.80 19.94
CA MET A 56 -10.11 -11.68 19.74
C MET A 56 -9.64 -12.40 18.47
N GLN A 57 -10.20 -13.58 18.18
CA GLN A 57 -9.93 -14.28 16.92
C GLN A 57 -10.37 -13.44 15.71
N ARG A 58 -11.60 -12.91 15.74
CA ARG A 58 -12.12 -12.05 14.66
C ARG A 58 -11.30 -10.78 14.50
N TYR A 59 -10.88 -10.19 15.61
CA TYR A 59 -10.03 -9.02 15.64
C TYR A 59 -8.68 -9.28 14.96
N ASN A 60 -7.99 -10.37 15.33
CA ASN A 60 -6.71 -10.75 14.72
C ASN A 60 -6.84 -11.00 13.21
N THR A 61 -7.92 -11.67 12.78
CA THR A 61 -8.20 -11.88 11.36
C THR A 61 -8.41 -10.57 10.62
N ALA A 62 -9.21 -9.65 11.16
CA ALA A 62 -9.46 -8.35 10.54
C ALA A 62 -8.19 -7.50 10.47
N ALA A 63 -7.36 -7.51 11.52
CA ALA A 63 -6.06 -6.86 11.57
C ALA A 63 -5.11 -7.36 10.48
N GLN A 64 -5.07 -8.69 10.27
CA GLN A 64 -4.26 -9.30 9.22
C GLN A 64 -4.78 -8.92 7.82
N GLN A 65 -6.08 -9.00 7.59
CA GLN A 65 -6.69 -8.63 6.30
C GLN A 65 -6.43 -7.16 5.95
N LEU A 66 -6.50 -6.27 6.94
CA LEU A 66 -6.21 -4.85 6.74
C LEU A 66 -4.75 -4.62 6.34
N ARG A 67 -3.80 -5.32 6.98
CA ARG A 67 -2.38 -5.28 6.57
C ARG A 67 -2.20 -5.71 5.12
N GLU A 68 -2.72 -6.87 4.79
CA GLU A 68 -2.55 -7.47 3.47
C GLU A 68 -3.14 -6.56 2.38
N ALA A 69 -4.31 -5.96 2.64
CA ALA A 69 -4.93 -5.01 1.74
C ALA A 69 -4.06 -3.75 1.56
N LEU A 70 -3.55 -3.14 2.63
CA LEU A 70 -2.72 -1.93 2.54
C LEU A 70 -1.39 -2.19 1.84
N THR A 71 -0.73 -3.31 2.13
CA THR A 71 0.48 -3.74 1.40
C THR A 71 0.20 -3.98 -0.08
N SER A 72 -0.91 -4.67 -0.40
CA SER A 72 -1.30 -4.90 -1.79
C SER A 72 -1.57 -3.60 -2.55
N ILE A 73 -2.18 -2.60 -1.89
CA ILE A 73 -2.40 -1.27 -2.45
C ILE A 73 -1.06 -0.57 -2.74
N SER A 74 -0.12 -0.54 -1.79
CA SER A 74 1.16 0.14 -2.02
C SER A 74 1.99 -0.55 -3.10
N ASP A 75 1.99 -1.87 -3.16
CA ASP A 75 2.63 -2.64 -4.22
C ASP A 75 1.99 -2.41 -5.60
N ASN A 76 0.65 -2.35 -5.66
CA ASN A 76 -0.05 -2.05 -6.91
C ASN A 76 0.30 -0.64 -7.43
N ILE A 77 0.33 0.36 -6.55
CA ILE A 77 0.72 1.73 -6.91
C ILE A 77 2.15 1.78 -7.44
N ARG A 78 3.10 1.08 -6.78
CA ARG A 78 4.49 0.99 -7.24
C ARG A 78 4.62 0.29 -8.58
N SER A 79 3.89 -0.80 -8.78
CA SER A 79 3.86 -1.53 -10.05
C SER A 79 3.38 -0.63 -11.18
N ASN A 80 2.28 0.09 -10.95
CA ASN A 80 1.75 1.03 -11.93
C ASN A 80 2.77 2.14 -12.22
N ALA A 81 3.41 2.75 -11.21
CA ALA A 81 4.42 3.78 -11.42
C ALA A 81 5.59 3.30 -12.33
N ARG A 82 6.06 2.06 -12.15
CA ARG A 82 7.09 1.45 -13.01
C ARG A 82 6.62 1.24 -14.44
N ASN A 83 5.37 0.80 -14.61
CA ASN A 83 4.78 0.62 -15.94
C ASN A 83 4.66 1.95 -16.70
N PHE A 84 4.31 3.03 -15.99
CA PHE A 84 4.29 4.38 -16.55
C PHE A 84 5.69 4.83 -17.01
N ASP A 85 6.71 4.65 -16.18
CA ASP A 85 8.10 5.01 -16.52
C ASP A 85 8.66 4.19 -17.70
N SER A 86 8.38 2.88 -17.75
CA SER A 86 8.76 2.02 -18.89
C SER A 86 8.10 2.49 -20.19
N THR A 87 6.79 2.76 -20.14
CA THR A 87 6.01 3.22 -21.29
C THR A 87 6.53 4.58 -21.79
N GLU A 88 6.96 5.48 -20.88
CA GLU A 88 7.59 6.74 -21.27
C GLU A 88 8.91 6.50 -22.01
N SER A 89 9.79 5.65 -21.46
CA SER A 89 11.09 5.33 -22.06
C SER A 89 10.95 4.76 -23.46
N GLU A 90 10.02 3.82 -23.66
CA GLU A 90 9.72 3.22 -24.97
C GLU A 90 9.21 4.26 -25.97
N ASN A 91 8.27 5.13 -25.56
CA ASN A 91 7.76 6.20 -26.41
C ASN A 91 8.86 7.20 -26.78
N ALA A 92 9.70 7.60 -25.82
CA ALA A 92 10.81 8.53 -26.06
C ALA A 92 11.82 7.96 -27.07
N GLN A 93 12.16 6.68 -26.96
CA GLN A 93 13.01 5.97 -27.92
C GLN A 93 12.37 5.92 -29.31
N ALA A 94 11.08 5.59 -29.40
CA ALA A 94 10.35 5.57 -30.66
C ALA A 94 10.35 6.95 -31.35
N PHE A 95 10.10 8.03 -30.60
CA PHE A 95 10.16 9.40 -31.13
C PHE A 95 11.58 9.78 -31.59
N SER A 96 12.62 9.43 -30.84
CA SER A 96 14.01 9.66 -31.24
C SER A 96 14.35 8.96 -32.55
N ASN A 97 13.88 7.71 -32.72
CA ASN A 97 14.12 6.93 -33.93
C ASN A 97 13.39 7.51 -35.15
N VAL A 98 12.18 8.02 -34.98
CA VAL A 98 11.42 8.70 -36.06
C VAL A 98 12.03 10.06 -36.41
N GLY A 99 12.47 10.84 -35.41
CA GLY A 99 13.14 12.13 -35.63
C GLY A 99 14.49 12.01 -36.34
N GLY A 100 15.24 10.93 -36.11
CA GLY A 100 16.48 10.63 -36.83
C GLY A 100 16.28 10.19 -38.28
N ALA A 101 15.15 9.53 -38.59
CA ALA A 101 14.82 9.11 -39.96
C ALA A 101 14.26 10.25 -40.83
N GLY A 102 13.69 11.31 -40.23
CA GLY A 102 13.08 12.43 -40.95
C GLY A 102 14.01 13.57 -41.39
N LEU A 103 15.28 13.57 -40.95
CA LEU A 103 16.28 14.61 -41.29
C LEU A 103 17.28 14.17 -42.37
N ALA A 104 17.03 13.04 -43.04
CA ALA A 104 17.79 12.59 -44.19
C ALA A 104 17.06 12.98 -45.50
N LEU A 105 16.92 14.29 -45.75
CA LEU A 105 16.55 14.88 -47.04
C LEU A 105 17.30 16.21 -47.21
#